data_AF-A0A4Y3FUH0-F1
#
_entry.id   AF-A0A4Y3FUH0-F1
#
_cell.length_a   1.000
_cell.length_b   1.000
_cell.length_c   1.000
_cell.angle_alpha   90.00
_cell.angle_beta   90.00
_cell.angle_gamma   90.00
#
_symmetry.space_group_name_H-M   'P 1'
#
loop_
_entity.id
_entity.type
_entity.pdbx_description
1 polymer ?
#
loop_
_entity_poly.entity_id
_entity_poly.type
_entity_poly.pdbx_seq_one_letter_code
_entity_poly.pdbx_strand_id
1 'polypeptide(L)'
;MFGTLIAFRLRPPQDPNEASKLVKKLYGQKTSSHKGRYHYRRKGILDEIPAHRLIRGVIVVRKKDEERILSFLREYDTEIFVRKVKLTDDDLTVMEIK
;
A
#
# COMPACT_ATOMS: atom_id res chain seq x y z
N MET A 1 -19.82 4.84 -5.63
CA MET A 1 -19.53 4.40 -4.24
C MET A 1 -18.43 5.27 -3.63
N PHE A 2 -18.26 5.32 -2.30
CA PHE A 2 -17.15 6.05 -1.66
C PHE A 2 -16.10 5.08 -1.10
N GLY A 3 -14.84 5.49 -1.14
CA GLY A 3 -13.72 4.83 -0.48
C GLY A 3 -12.84 5.84 0.22
N THR A 4 -11.64 5.40 0.59
CA THR A 4 -10.69 6.20 1.35
C THR A 4 -9.40 6.35 0.57
N LEU A 5 -9.01 7.59 0.29
CA LEU A 5 -7.69 7.93 -0.19
C LEU A 5 -6.78 8.15 1.01
N ILE A 6 -5.66 7.44 1.01
CA ILE A 6 -4.61 7.53 2.02
C ILE A 6 -3.35 8.01 1.32
N ALA A 7 -2.90 9.21 1.67
CA ALA A 7 -1.60 9.73 1.26
C ALA A 7 -0.65 9.65 2.45
N PHE A 8 0.56 9.12 2.26
CA PHE A 8 1.53 8.92 3.32
C PHE A 8 2.97 9.17 2.85
N ARG A 9 3.81 9.57 3.79
CA ARG A 9 5.27 9.63 3.62
C ARG A 9 5.95 9.36 4.95
N LEU A 10 7.20 8.89 4.93
CA LEU A 10 8.03 8.91 6.13
C LEU A 10 8.34 10.36 6.51
N ARG A 11 8.34 10.64 7.82
CA ARG A 11 8.72 11.97 8.32
C ARG A 11 10.20 12.25 7.98
N PRO A 12 10.55 13.49 7.63
CA PRO A 12 11.95 13.88 7.46
C PRO A 12 12.69 13.91 8.81
N PRO A 13 14.00 13.58 8.83
CA PRO A 13 14.78 13.04 7.73
C PRO A 13 14.41 11.57 7.43
N GLN A 14 14.30 11.23 6.14
CA GLN A 14 13.88 9.88 5.74
C GLN A 14 15.06 8.91 5.81
N ASP A 15 14.91 7.82 6.58
CA ASP A 15 15.81 6.67 6.49
C ASP A 15 15.48 5.84 5.23
N PRO A 16 16.40 5.72 4.25
CA PRO A 16 16.19 4.91 3.05
C PRO A 16 15.91 3.43 3.34
N ASN A 17 16.43 2.89 4.44
CA ASN A 17 16.21 1.50 4.84
C ASN A 17 14.77 1.31 5.33
N GLU A 18 14.26 2.22 6.15
CA GLU A 18 12.85 2.20 6.57
C GLU A 18 11.92 2.44 5.39
N ALA A 19 12.26 3.36 4.48
CA ALA A 19 11.49 3.60 3.26
C ALA A 19 11.41 2.35 2.39
N SER A 20 12.52 1.60 2.29
CA SER A 20 12.60 0.33 1.57
C SER A 20 11.77 -0.76 2.26
N LYS A 21 11.89 -0.90 3.59
CA LYS A 21 11.13 -1.87 4.38
C LYS A 21 9.62 -1.64 4.26
N LEU A 22 9.16 -0.40 4.45
CA LEU A 22 7.76 -0.02 4.33
C LEU A 22 7.21 -0.42 2.96
N VAL A 23 7.88 -0.01 1.88
CA VAL A 23 7.45 -0.28 0.50
C VAL A 23 7.41 -1.77 0.19
N LYS A 24 8.41 -2.54 0.65
CA LYS A 24 8.44 -4.00 0.48
C LYS A 24 7.33 -4.70 1.25
N LYS A 25 7.01 -4.25 2.47
CA LYS A 25 5.90 -4.82 3.26
C LYS A 25 4.53 -4.40 2.74
N LEU A 26 4.39 -3.18 2.23
CA LEU A 26 3.12 -2.68 1.70
C LEU A 26 2.80 -3.29 0.32
N TYR A 27 3.75 -3.22 -0.61
CA TYR A 27 3.56 -3.59 -2.01
C TYR A 27 4.17 -4.94 -2.39
N GLY A 28 4.81 -5.63 -1.46
CA GLY A 28 5.53 -6.87 -1.74
C GLY A 28 6.88 -6.64 -2.44
N GLN A 29 7.62 -7.73 -2.63
CA GLN A 29 8.96 -7.69 -3.24
C GLN A 29 9.20 -8.90 -4.14
N LYS A 30 9.71 -8.66 -5.36
CA LYS A 30 10.31 -9.71 -6.18
C LYS A 30 11.66 -10.10 -5.57
N THR A 31 11.84 -11.38 -5.30
CA THR A 31 13.04 -11.93 -4.68
C THR A 31 13.59 -13.04 -5.56
N SER A 32 14.89 -13.29 -5.44
CA SER A 32 15.55 -14.41 -6.10
C SER A 32 16.47 -15.17 -5.16
N SER A 33 16.64 -16.47 -5.37
CA SER A 33 17.65 -17.31 -4.70
C SER A 33 18.55 -18.00 -5.73
N HIS A 34 19.64 -18.62 -5.25
CA HIS A 34 20.63 -19.34 -6.08
C HIS A 34 21.12 -18.52 -7.29
N LYS A 35 21.69 -17.33 -7.02
CA LYS A 35 22.22 -16.40 -8.05
C LYS A 35 21.19 -16.06 -9.15
N GLY A 36 19.91 -16.01 -8.81
CA GLY A 36 18.85 -15.68 -9.76
C GLY A 36 18.14 -16.89 -10.38
N ARG A 37 18.55 -18.13 -10.08
CA ARG A 37 17.92 -19.33 -10.66
C ARG A 37 16.45 -19.51 -10.24
N TYR A 38 16.09 -19.09 -9.03
CA TYR A 38 14.71 -19.17 -8.55
C TYR A 38 14.17 -17.79 -8.25
N HIS A 39 12.98 -17.49 -8.78
CA HIS A 39 12.27 -16.25 -8.52
C HIS A 39 11.01 -16.54 -7.71
N TYR A 40 10.81 -15.76 -6.65
CA TYR A 40 9.59 -15.82 -5.86
C TYR A 40 9.19 -14.41 -5.42
N ARG A 41 7.90 -14.19 -5.22
CA ARG A 41 7.38 -12.91 -4.72
C ARG A 41 7.03 -13.04 -3.26
N ARG A 42 7.62 -12.20 -2.41
CA ARG A 42 7.14 -11.98 -1.05
C ARG A 42 5.92 -11.07 -1.15
N LYS A 43 4.78 -11.55 -0.65
CA LYS A 43 3.53 -10.78 -0.63
C LYS A 43 3.67 -9.60 0.32
N GLY A 44 3.08 -8.47 -0.06
CA GLY A 44 2.81 -7.34 0.81
C GLY A 44 1.34 -7.25 1.16
N ILE A 45 0.99 -6.31 2.02
CA ILE A 45 -0.39 -6.12 2.51
C ILE A 45 -1.38 -5.86 1.37
N LEU A 46 -0.98 -5.12 0.33
CA LEU A 46 -1.87 -4.85 -0.81
C LEU A 46 -2.02 -6.04 -1.77
N ASP A 47 -1.27 -7.12 -1.60
CA ASP A 47 -1.56 -8.38 -2.31
C ASP A 47 -2.71 -9.15 -1.64
N GLU A 48 -3.10 -8.79 -0.40
CA GLU A 48 -4.22 -9.37 0.35
C GLU A 48 -5.44 -8.44 0.43
N ILE A 49 -5.19 -7.13 0.38
CA ILE A 49 -6.20 -6.08 0.47
C ILE A 49 -6.31 -5.40 -0.90
N PRO A 50 -7.41 -5.61 -1.64
CA PRO A 50 -7.66 -4.92 -2.89
C PRO A 50 -7.62 -3.39 -2.70
N ALA A 51 -6.68 -2.76 -3.40
CA ALA A 51 -6.40 -1.33 -3.29
C ALA A 51 -5.88 -0.81 -4.62
N HIS A 52 -6.26 0.41 -4.98
CA HIS A 52 -5.74 1.09 -6.15
C HIS A 52 -4.57 1.99 -5.75
N ARG A 53 -3.36 1.66 -6.22
CA ARG A 53 -2.17 2.49 -6.01
C ARG A 53 -2.08 3.55 -7.11
N LEU A 54 -2.30 4.81 -6.75
CA LEU A 54 -2.16 5.94 -7.68
C LEU A 54 -0.68 6.29 -7.90
N ILE A 55 0.06 6.49 -6.80
CA ILE A 55 1.51 6.70 -6.77
C ILE A 55 2.12 6.03 -5.52
N ARG A 56 3.45 6.04 -5.37
CA ARG A 56 4.16 5.33 -4.29
C ARG A 56 3.69 5.64 -2.87
N GLY A 57 3.19 6.84 -2.61
CA GLY A 57 2.69 7.26 -1.30
C GLY A 57 1.20 7.51 -1.27
N VAL A 58 0.45 7.17 -2.32
CA VAL A 58 -1.00 7.46 -2.40
C VAL A 58 -1.74 6.23 -2.90
N ILE A 59 -2.66 5.76 -2.07
CA ILE A 59 -3.49 4.59 -2.34
C ILE A 59 -4.95 4.91 -2.06
N VAL A 60 -5.84 4.30 -2.81
CA VAL A 60 -7.28 4.29 -2.57
C VAL A 60 -7.66 2.90 -2.10
N VAL A 61 -8.43 2.82 -1.03
CA VAL A 61 -8.85 1.56 -0.40
C VAL A 61 -10.35 1.58 -0.11
N ARG A 62 -10.94 0.39 0.05
CA ARG A 62 -12.31 0.26 0.55
C ARG A 62 -12.37 0.73 1.99
N LYS A 63 -13.50 1.33 2.38
CA LYS A 63 -13.69 1.84 3.76
C LYS A 63 -13.49 0.77 4.83
N LYS A 64 -13.87 -0.49 4.55
CA LYS A 64 -13.69 -1.62 5.48
C LYS A 64 -12.23 -2.00 5.75
N ASP A 65 -11.33 -1.68 4.81
CA ASP A 65 -9.92 -2.05 4.87
C ASP A 65 -9.03 -0.91 5.40
N GLU A 66 -9.61 0.30 5.59
CA GLU A 66 -8.91 1.52 6.00
C GLU A 66 -8.09 1.32 7.28
N GLU A 67 -8.70 0.80 8.35
CA GLU A 67 -8.03 0.72 9.65
C GLU A 67 -6.84 -0.25 9.63
N ARG A 68 -6.92 -1.32 8.83
CA ARG A 68 -5.82 -2.28 8.67
C ARG A 68 -4.60 -1.61 8.01
N ILE A 69 -4.84 -0.76 7.01
CA ILE A 69 -3.78 0.00 6.35
C ILE A 69 -3.22 1.10 7.26
N LEU A 70 -4.08 1.84 7.96
CA LEU A 70 -3.65 2.87 8.89
C LEU A 70 -2.81 2.30 10.04
N SER A 71 -3.25 1.17 10.61
CA SER A 71 -2.51 0.47 11.66
C SER A 71 -1.11 0.07 11.19
N PHE A 72 -1.00 -0.51 10.00
CA PHE A 72 0.29 -0.84 9.41
C PHE A 72 1.17 0.40 9.19
N LEU A 73 0.64 1.49 8.62
CA LEU A 73 1.43 2.70 8.37
C LEU A 73 1.93 3.35 9.67
N ARG A 74 1.14 3.27 10.75
CA ARG A 74 1.50 3.76 12.09
C ARG A 74 2.61 2.95 12.78
N GLU A 75 2.92 1.73 12.30
CA GLU A 75 4.12 0.99 12.75
C GLU A 75 5.43 1.68 12.33
N TYR A 76 5.34 2.62 11.38
CA TYR A 76 6.44 3.43 10.89
C TYR A 76 6.26 4.89 11.31
N ASP A 77 7.35 5.65 11.36
CA ASP A 77 7.29 7.10 11.55
C ASP A 77 6.79 7.81 10.28
N THR A 78 5.48 7.68 10.03
CA THR A 78 4.81 8.23 8.86
C THR A 78 3.94 9.44 9.21
N GLU A 79 3.89 10.37 8.28
CA GLU A 79 2.83 11.36 8.18
C GLU A 79 1.74 10.79 7.26
N ILE A 80 0.49 10.80 7.73
CA ILE A 80 -0.65 10.16 7.05
C ILE A 80 -1.78 11.18 6.90
N PHE A 81 -2.29 11.29 5.67
CA PHE A 81 -3.46 12.08 5.32
C PHE A 81 -4.56 11.16 4.81
N VAL A 82 -5.78 11.35 5.33
CA VAL A 82 -6.94 10.54 4.99
C VAL A 82 -8.03 11.42 4.40
N ARG A 83 -8.60 11.00 3.27
CA ARG A 83 -9.73 11.68 2.62
C ARG A 83 -10.78 10.67 2.17
N LYS A 84 -12.05 11.00 2.37
CA LYS A 84 -13.15 10.29 1.71
C LYS A 84 -13.18 10.71 0.24
N VAL A 85 -13.18 9.74 -0.67
CA VAL A 85 -13.18 9.99 -2.12
C VAL A 85 -14.27 9.17 -2.82
N LYS A 86 -14.81 9.70 -3.93
CA LYS A 86 -15.72 8.95 -4.80
C LYS A 86 -14.86 7.98 -5.61
N LEU A 87 -15.21 6.69 -5.58
CA LEU A 87 -14.55 5.66 -6.36
C LEU A 87 -14.90 5.83 -7.84
N THR A 88 -13.89 5.69 -8.69
CA THR A 88 -13.97 5.60 -10.14
C THR A 88 -14.25 4.17 -10.57
N ASP A 89 -14.61 3.96 -11.84
CA ASP A 89 -14.85 2.61 -12.37
C ASP A 89 -13.59 1.74 -12.34
N ASP A 90 -12.41 2.36 -12.52
CA ASP A 90 -11.11 1.69 -12.36
C ASP A 90 -10.92 1.21 -10.92
N ASP A 91 -11.27 2.03 -9.93
CA ASP A 91 -11.19 1.62 -8.51
C ASP A 91 -12.11 0.44 -8.22
N LEU A 92 -13.34 0.46 -8.74
CA LEU A 92 -14.31 -0.62 -8.55
C LEU A 92 -13.80 -1.93 -9.17
N THR A 93 -13.20 -1.84 -10.36
CA THR A 93 -12.60 -2.99 -11.05
C THR A 93 -11.43 -3.57 -10.27
N VAL A 94 -10.46 -2.74 -9.86
CA VAL A 94 -9.29 -3.17 -9.09
C VAL A 94 -9.68 -3.74 -7.72
N MET A 95 -10.74 -3.21 -7.11
CA MET A 95 -11.20 -3.65 -5.79
C MET A 95 -12.20 -4.81 -5.81
N GLU A 96 -12.50 -5.33 -7.01
CA GLU A 96 -13.45 -6.42 -7.28
C GLU A 96 -14.84 -6.16 -6.67
N ILE A 97 -15.29 -4.91 -6.76
CA ILE A 97 -16.58 -4.46 -6.23
C ILE A 97 -17.57 -4.53 -7.39
N LYS A 98 -18.49 -5.49 -7.31
CA LYS A 98 -19.62 -5.63 -8.23
C LYS A 98 -20.75 -4.66 -7.89
#